data_AF-A0A6A4QXF9-F1
#
_entry.id   AF-A0A6A4QXF9-F1
#
_cell.length_a   1.000
_cell.length_b   1.000
_cell.length_c   1.000
_cell.angle_alpha   90.00
_cell.angle_beta   90.00
_cell.angle_gamma   90.00
#
_symmetry.space_group_name_H-M   'P 1'
#
loop_
_entity.id
_entity.type
_entity.pdbx_description
1 polymer ?
#
loop_
_entity_poly.entity_id
_entity_poly.type
_entity_poly.pdbx_seq_one_letter_code
_entity_poly.pdbx_strand_id
1 'polypeptide(L)'
;MFGLQSEHFFLPFICRYDGNQLYVIKIRGSAFLWHQVRCMVAVLFMVGKDLESPSVIDMLLDTDRIPRKPQYIMASEVPLVLQSCEFEDVKFMCSSDAGQALRLHLANECQIYQLQAAIFHEALLNCMPLSDDQSSLRETKKKASHVPLMSRPTEPSYEERRAKFNSNT
;
A
#
# COMPACT_ATOMS: atom_id res chain seq x y z
N MET A 1 -12.52 -31.76 -2.83
CA MET A 1 -13.39 -30.92 -3.68
C MET A 1 -13.58 -29.60 -2.95
N PHE A 2 -12.61 -28.68 -3.06
CA PHE A 2 -12.68 -27.37 -2.42
C PHE A 2 -13.45 -26.45 -3.35
N GLY A 3 -14.72 -26.19 -3.01
CA GLY A 3 -15.54 -25.20 -3.69
C GLY A 3 -14.97 -23.82 -3.44
N LEU A 4 -14.38 -23.22 -4.46
CA LEU A 4 -14.16 -21.78 -4.54
C LEU A 4 -15.53 -21.11 -4.61
N GLN A 5 -16.01 -20.59 -3.48
CA GLN A 5 -17.05 -19.57 -3.50
C GLN A 5 -16.36 -18.22 -3.82
N SER A 6 -16.41 -17.89 -5.10
CA SER A 6 -16.02 -16.61 -5.67
C SER A 6 -17.01 -15.53 -5.23
N GLU A 7 -16.81 -14.95 -4.05
CA GLU A 7 -17.60 -13.80 -3.58
C GLU A 7 -16.68 -12.56 -3.54
N HIS A 8 -16.80 -11.72 -4.57
CA HIS A 8 -16.39 -10.31 -4.69
C HIS A 8 -15.18 -9.83 -3.84
N PHE A 9 -13.97 -9.94 -4.39
CA PHE A 9 -12.70 -9.75 -3.66
C PHE A 9 -12.08 -8.34 -3.67
N PHE A 10 -12.78 -7.31 -4.14
CA PHE A 10 -12.28 -5.93 -4.11
C PHE A 10 -13.42 -4.94 -3.85
N LEU A 11 -13.72 -4.68 -2.58
CA LEU A 11 -14.59 -3.57 -2.22
C LEU A 11 -13.71 -2.42 -1.72
N PRO A 12 -13.47 -1.37 -2.55
CA PRO A 12 -12.90 -0.13 -2.03
C PRO A 12 -13.91 0.48 -1.07
N PHE A 13 -13.65 0.35 0.23
CA PHE A 13 -14.40 1.12 1.21
C PHE A 13 -13.86 2.54 1.22
N ILE A 14 -14.75 3.49 1.01
CA ILE A 14 -14.46 4.90 1.04
C ILE A 14 -14.66 5.38 2.49
N CYS A 15 -13.57 5.72 3.16
CA CYS A 15 -13.61 6.38 4.47
C CYS A 15 -13.30 7.87 4.28
N ARG A 16 -13.85 8.72 5.14
CA ARG A 16 -13.45 10.12 5.26
C ARG A 16 -12.76 10.31 6.60
N TYR A 17 -11.56 10.87 6.57
CA TYR A 17 -10.85 11.28 7.78
C TYR A 17 -10.39 12.72 7.58
N ASP A 18 -10.89 13.63 8.41
CA ASP A 18 -10.50 15.05 8.40
C ASP A 18 -10.60 15.71 7.00
N GLY A 19 -11.76 15.54 6.34
CA GLY A 19 -11.98 16.05 4.98
C GLY A 19 -11.28 15.27 3.85
N ASN A 20 -10.32 14.40 4.17
CA ASN A 20 -9.60 13.59 3.19
C ASN A 20 -10.35 12.30 2.85
N GLN A 21 -10.38 11.99 1.56
CA GLN A 21 -10.93 10.74 1.05
C GLN A 21 -9.88 9.63 1.14
N LEU A 22 -10.14 8.62 1.97
CA LEU A 22 -9.31 7.44 2.10
C LEU A 22 -9.95 6.25 1.39
N TYR A 23 -9.12 5.48 0.70
CA TYR A 23 -9.50 4.24 0.04
C TYR A 23 -8.84 3.06 0.74
N VAL A 24 -9.63 2.05 1.06
CA VAL A 24 -9.14 0.82 1.69
C VAL A 24 -9.23 -0.33 0.68
N ILE A 25 -8.11 -1.02 0.45
CA ILE A 25 -8.07 -2.26 -0.32
C ILE A 25 -8.01 -3.42 0.69
N LYS A 26 -9.04 -4.26 0.70
CA LYS A 26 -9.05 -5.50 1.48
C LYS A 26 -8.60 -6.65 0.60
N ILE A 27 -7.59 -7.39 1.05
CA ILE A 27 -7.05 -8.56 0.35
C ILE A 27 -7.16 -9.75 1.30
N ARG A 28 -7.81 -10.82 0.84
CA ARG A 28 -7.95 -12.08 1.56
C ARG A 28 -7.26 -13.18 0.76
N GLY A 29 -6.50 -14.02 1.44
CA GLY A 29 -5.77 -15.12 0.83
C GLY A 29 -5.27 -16.08 1.90
N SER A 30 -4.94 -17.30 1.50
CA SER A 30 -4.43 -18.32 2.43
C SER A 30 -3.02 -18.04 2.91
N ALA A 31 -2.18 -17.47 2.04
CA ALA A 31 -0.82 -17.07 2.35
C ALA A 31 -0.34 -16.00 1.36
N PHE A 32 0.68 -15.24 1.76
CA PHE A 32 1.34 -14.25 0.92
C PHE A 32 2.85 -14.45 0.93
N LEU A 33 3.49 -14.26 -0.22
CA LEU A 33 4.94 -14.18 -0.31
C LEU A 33 5.44 -12.89 0.33
N TRP A 34 6.72 -12.87 0.70
CA TRP A 34 7.37 -11.69 1.24
C TRP A 34 7.20 -10.50 0.28
N HIS A 35 6.66 -9.40 0.81
CA HIS A 35 6.30 -8.17 0.09
C HIS A 35 5.24 -8.28 -1.03
N GLN A 36 4.56 -9.41 -1.23
CA GLN A 36 3.61 -9.63 -2.33
C GLN A 36 2.51 -8.55 -2.37
N VAL A 37 1.84 -8.31 -1.24
CA VAL A 37 0.75 -7.33 -1.15
C VAL A 37 1.22 -5.92 -1.49
N ARG A 38 2.39 -5.51 -0.96
CA ARG A 38 2.95 -4.18 -1.25
C ARG A 38 3.35 -4.02 -2.71
N CYS A 39 3.81 -5.10 -3.34
CA CYS A 39 4.11 -5.13 -4.77
C CYS A 39 2.85 -4.98 -5.63
N MET A 40 1.76 -5.66 -5.27
CA MET A 40 0.47 -5.53 -5.95
C MET A 40 -0.07 -4.10 -5.84
N VAL A 41 -0.12 -3.55 -4.62
CA VAL A 41 -0.65 -2.21 -4.37
C VAL A 41 0.17 -1.12 -5.08
N ALA A 42 1.49 -1.28 -5.19
CA ALA A 42 2.31 -0.34 -5.95
C ALA A 42 1.90 -0.26 -7.42
N VAL A 43 1.65 -1.40 -8.07
CA VAL A 43 1.19 -1.46 -9.47
C VAL A 43 -0.20 -0.88 -9.61
N LEU A 44 -1.12 -1.21 -8.69
CA LEU A 44 -2.46 -0.62 -8.69
C LEU A 44 -2.43 0.91 -8.53
N PHE A 45 -1.51 1.46 -7.72
CA PHE A 45 -1.33 2.91 -7.64
C PHE A 45 -0.75 3.53 -8.90
N MET A 46 0.10 2.83 -9.65
CA MET A 46 0.58 3.32 -10.95
C MET A 46 -0.55 3.35 -11.97
N VAL A 47 -1.40 2.32 -12.00
CA VAL A 47 -2.60 2.28 -12.86
C VAL A 47 -3.59 3.38 -12.46
N GLY A 48 -3.93 3.50 -11.17
CA GLY A 48 -4.88 4.49 -10.68
C GLY A 48 -4.41 5.95 -10.76
N LYS A 49 -3.14 6.19 -11.10
CA LYS A 49 -2.56 7.51 -11.40
C LYS A 49 -2.40 7.76 -12.90
N ASP A 50 -2.93 6.87 -13.74
CA ASP A 50 -2.77 6.87 -15.20
C ASP A 50 -1.30 6.85 -15.66
N LEU A 51 -0.41 6.25 -14.86
CA LEU A 51 1.00 6.07 -15.22
C LEU A 51 1.23 4.76 -15.99
N GLU A 52 0.35 3.79 -15.81
CA GLU A 52 0.36 2.50 -16.50
C GLU A 52 -1.05 2.15 -16.98
N SER A 53 -1.14 1.47 -18.13
CA SER A 53 -2.39 0.88 -18.59
C SER A 53 -2.80 -0.30 -17.68
N PRO A 54 -4.10 -0.54 -17.42
CA PRO A 54 -4.56 -1.73 -16.71
C PRO A 54 -4.03 -3.05 -17.30
N SER A 55 -3.79 -3.10 -18.62
CA SER A 55 -3.21 -4.24 -19.33
C SER A 55 -1.80 -4.62 -18.86
N VAL A 56 -1.13 -3.75 -18.10
CA VAL A 56 0.16 -4.05 -17.47
C VAL A 56 0.05 -5.20 -16.47
N ILE A 57 -1.11 -5.34 -15.82
CA ILE A 57 -1.34 -6.39 -14.84
C ILE A 57 -1.33 -7.76 -15.53
N ASP A 58 -2.03 -7.88 -16.65
CA ASP A 58 -2.04 -9.12 -17.46
C ASP A 58 -0.63 -9.49 -17.92
N MET A 59 0.15 -8.49 -18.36
CA MET A 59 1.55 -8.72 -18.75
C MET A 59 2.43 -9.18 -17.59
N LEU A 60 2.26 -8.61 -16.39
CA LEU A 60 3.04 -8.99 -15.19
C LEU A 60 2.67 -10.36 -14.62
N LEU A 61 1.45 -10.82 -14.86
CA LEU A 61 0.98 -12.14 -14.45
C LEU A 61 1.37 -13.24 -15.44
N ASP A 62 1.78 -12.86 -16.66
CA ASP A 62 2.32 -13.77 -17.67
C ASP A 62 3.82 -14.02 -17.42
N THR A 63 4.12 -15.13 -16.74
CA THR A 63 5.48 -15.53 -16.40
C THR A 63 6.30 -16.02 -17.59
N ASP A 64 5.66 -16.40 -18.71
CA ASP A 64 6.35 -16.81 -19.92
C ASP A 64 6.90 -15.58 -20.65
N ARG A 65 6.14 -14.48 -20.65
CA ARG A 65 6.55 -13.20 -21.24
C ARG A 65 7.44 -12.39 -20.32
N ILE A 66 7.14 -12.38 -19.02
CA ILE A 66 7.87 -11.62 -18.00
C ILE A 66 8.33 -12.56 -16.90
N PRO A 67 9.45 -13.29 -17.13
CA PRO A 67 9.93 -14.28 -16.17
C PRO A 67 10.49 -13.65 -14.89
N ARG A 68 10.73 -12.33 -14.89
CA ARG A 68 11.36 -11.62 -13.76
C ARG A 68 10.63 -10.31 -13.48
N LYS A 69 10.44 -10.05 -12.18
CA LYS A 69 9.81 -8.83 -11.68
C LYS A 69 10.58 -7.58 -12.14
N PRO A 70 9.93 -6.61 -12.80
CA PRO A 70 10.52 -5.30 -13.10
C PRO A 70 10.80 -4.50 -11.83
N GLN A 71 11.77 -3.58 -11.89
CA GLN A 71 12.11 -2.73 -10.73
C GLN A 71 11.09 -1.62 -10.50
N TYR A 72 10.53 -1.55 -9.29
CA TYR A 72 9.70 -0.44 -8.84
C TYR A 72 9.68 -0.34 -7.31
N ILE A 73 9.38 0.86 -6.80
CA ILE A 73 9.26 1.10 -5.37
C ILE A 73 7.96 0.46 -4.88
N MET A 74 8.07 -0.38 -3.85
CA MET A 74 6.91 -1.02 -3.22
C MET A 74 6.06 0.03 -2.49
N ALA A 75 4.76 -0.25 -2.34
CA ALA A 75 3.90 0.61 -1.53
C ALA A 75 4.45 0.72 -0.09
N SER A 76 4.17 1.83 0.59
CA SER A 76 4.54 2.00 2.00
C SER A 76 4.00 0.84 2.84
N GLU A 77 4.75 0.42 3.86
CA GLU A 77 4.30 -0.59 4.83
C GLU A 77 3.38 -0.02 5.90
N VAL A 78 3.47 1.29 6.16
CA VAL A 78 2.67 1.97 7.19
C VAL A 78 1.17 1.67 7.09
N PRO A 79 0.51 1.71 5.90
CA PRO A 79 -0.92 1.41 5.80
C PRO A 79 -1.27 -0.09 5.72
N LEU A 80 -0.29 -1.00 5.78
CA LEU A 80 -0.54 -2.44 5.68
C LEU A 80 -0.91 -3.01 7.06
N VAL A 81 -2.17 -3.39 7.23
CA VAL A 81 -2.70 -3.91 8.50
C VAL A 81 -3.24 -5.32 8.31
N LEU A 82 -2.78 -6.26 9.15
CA LEU A 82 -3.40 -7.57 9.26
C LEU A 82 -4.73 -7.41 10.02
N GLN A 83 -5.84 -7.47 9.29
CA GLN A 83 -7.16 -7.24 9.88
C GLN A 83 -7.68 -8.45 10.67
N SER A 84 -7.61 -9.64 10.08
CA SER A 84 -8.16 -10.87 10.67
C SER A 84 -7.49 -12.10 10.08
N CYS A 85 -7.45 -13.16 10.88
CA CYS A 85 -7.08 -14.51 10.44
C CYS A 85 -8.27 -15.43 10.69
N GLU A 86 -8.51 -16.35 9.76
CA GLU A 86 -9.60 -17.32 9.86
C GLU A 86 -9.01 -18.72 9.92
N PHE A 87 -9.56 -19.54 10.81
CA PHE A 87 -9.14 -20.92 11.03
C PHE A 87 -10.39 -21.77 11.20
N GLU A 88 -10.40 -22.93 10.56
CA GLU A 88 -11.50 -23.89 10.71
C GLU A 88 -11.54 -24.41 12.14
N ASP A 89 -12.75 -24.49 12.71
CA ASP A 89 -13.04 -24.96 14.07
C ASP A 89 -12.32 -24.21 15.22
N VAL A 90 -11.73 -23.06 14.96
CA VAL A 90 -11.09 -22.23 15.99
C VAL A 90 -11.86 -20.93 16.17
N LYS A 91 -12.36 -20.73 17.39
CA LYS A 91 -12.99 -19.47 17.80
C LYS A 91 -12.02 -18.65 18.64
N PHE A 92 -11.57 -17.52 18.09
CA PHE A 92 -10.80 -16.55 18.87
C PHE A 92 -11.68 -15.98 19.99
N MET A 93 -11.13 -15.96 21.20
CA MET A 93 -11.78 -15.38 22.37
C MET A 93 -11.04 -14.11 22.79
N CYS A 94 -11.79 -13.04 23.03
CA CYS A 94 -11.28 -11.80 23.61
C CYS A 94 -12.14 -11.52 24.85
N SER A 95 -11.51 -11.39 26.02
CA SER A 95 -12.24 -11.01 27.23
C SER A 95 -12.78 -9.58 27.10
N SER A 96 -13.87 -9.28 27.80
CA SER A 96 -14.43 -7.92 27.80
C SER A 96 -13.39 -6.89 28.21
N ASP A 97 -12.63 -7.19 29.27
CA ASP A 97 -11.59 -6.31 29.82
C ASP A 97 -10.46 -6.08 28.81
N ALA A 98 -9.99 -7.12 28.12
CA ALA A 98 -8.96 -6.99 27.09
C ALA A 98 -9.46 -6.15 25.90
N GLY A 99 -10.70 -6.40 25.46
CA GLY A 99 -11.33 -5.61 24.39
C GLY A 99 -11.52 -4.15 24.78
N GLN A 100 -11.88 -3.87 26.04
CA GLN A 100 -12.01 -2.51 26.55
C GLN A 100 -10.65 -1.80 26.67
N ALA A 101 -9.64 -2.49 27.19
CA ALA A 101 -8.27 -1.98 27.27
C ALA A 101 -7.73 -1.62 25.88
N LEU A 102 -7.94 -2.49 24.88
CA LEU A 102 -7.53 -2.23 23.50
C LEU A 102 -8.26 -1.02 22.91
N ARG A 103 -9.58 -0.91 23.11
CA ARG A 103 -10.34 0.26 22.65
C ARG A 103 -9.84 1.56 23.26
N LEU A 104 -9.57 1.56 24.57
CA LEU A 104 -9.04 2.72 25.28
C LEU A 104 -7.64 3.09 24.76
N HIS A 105 -6.78 2.10 24.58
CA HIS A 105 -5.44 2.30 24.03
C HIS A 105 -5.50 2.94 22.63
N LEU A 106 -6.29 2.38 21.72
CA LEU A 106 -6.43 2.92 20.35
C LEU A 106 -7.06 4.32 20.33
N ALA A 107 -8.00 4.60 21.23
CA ALA A 107 -8.58 5.93 21.37
C ALA A 107 -7.53 6.96 21.83
N ASN A 108 -6.70 6.59 22.81
CA ASN A 108 -5.62 7.45 23.29
C ASN A 108 -4.57 7.70 22.21
N GLU A 109 -4.14 6.65 21.50
CA GLU A 109 -3.22 6.79 20.37
C GLU A 109 -3.79 7.72 19.29
N CYS A 110 -5.07 7.56 18.95
CA CYS A 110 -5.74 8.42 17.98
C CYS A 110 -5.73 9.90 18.41
N GLN A 111 -5.98 10.18 19.69
CA GLN A 111 -5.93 11.55 20.23
C GLN A 111 -4.52 12.15 20.13
N ILE A 112 -3.47 11.36 20.42
CA ILE A 112 -2.08 11.82 20.30
C ILE A 112 -1.76 12.19 18.85
N TYR A 113 -2.10 11.34 17.89
CA TYR A 113 -1.86 11.64 16.47
C TYR A 113 -2.70 12.83 15.97
N GLN A 114 -3.92 13.00 16.47
CA GLN A 114 -4.74 14.18 16.17
C GLN A 114 -4.10 15.47 16.67
N LEU A 115 -3.56 15.46 17.90
CA LEU A 115 -2.85 16.59 18.46
C LEU A 115 -1.59 16.92 17.64
N GLN A 116 -0.80 15.90 17.28
CA GLN A 116 0.36 16.08 16.42
C GLN A 116 -0.02 16.65 15.05
N ALA A 117 -1.06 16.11 14.41
CA ALA A 117 -1.56 16.60 13.14
C ALA A 117 -2.02 18.07 13.25
N ALA A 118 -2.72 18.44 14.32
CA ALA A 118 -3.14 19.82 14.57
C ALA A 118 -1.95 20.77 14.75
N ILE A 119 -0.92 20.37 15.51
CA ILE A 119 0.31 21.16 15.67
C ILE A 119 0.99 21.40 14.32
N PHE A 120 1.14 20.35 13.51
CA PHE A 120 1.76 20.48 12.18
C PHE A 120 0.90 21.30 11.22
N HIS A 121 -0.43 21.16 11.27
CA HIS A 121 -1.34 21.94 10.47
C HIS A 121 -1.24 23.43 10.79
N GLU A 122 -1.22 23.79 12.08
CA GLU A 122 -1.03 25.17 12.53
C GLU A 122 0.35 25.71 12.10
N ALA A 123 1.42 24.92 12.28
CA ALA A 123 2.75 25.31 11.83
C ALA A 123 2.79 25.57 10.31
N LEU A 124 2.13 24.74 9.51
CA LEU A 124 2.04 24.91 8.05
C LEU A 124 1.33 26.21 7.67
N LEU A 125 0.22 26.55 8.34
CA LEU A 125 -0.48 27.82 8.10
C LEU A 125 0.41 29.03 8.40
N ASN A 126 1.23 28.95 9.46
CA ASN A 126 2.16 30.01 9.84
C ASN A 126 3.42 30.07 8.95
N CYS A 127 3.76 28.99 8.25
CA CYS A 127 4.88 28.96 7.29
C CYS A 127 4.53 29.50 5.90
N MET A 128 3.25 29.62 5.54
CA MET A 128 2.87 30.15 4.23
C MET A 128 2.90 31.69 4.22
N PRO A 129 3.58 32.34 3.25
CA PRO A 129 3.57 33.80 3.17
C PRO A 129 2.15 34.29 2.86
N LEU A 130 1.69 35.28 3.63
CA LEU A 130 0.52 36.12 3.37
C LEU A 130 0.76 36.98 2.11
N SER A 131 0.87 36.36 0.95
CA SER A 131 0.71 37.06 -0.32
C SER A 131 -0.53 36.49 -1.00
N ASP A 132 -1.57 37.30 -0.96
CA ASP A 132 -2.85 37.15 -1.62
C ASP A 132 -2.64 37.17 -3.14
N ASP A 133 -2.15 36.04 -3.67
CA ASP A 133 -2.25 35.75 -5.10
C ASP A 133 -2.99 34.43 -5.23
N GLN A 134 -4.27 34.54 -5.63
CA GLN A 134 -5.06 33.44 -6.16
C GLN A 134 -4.39 32.89 -7.42
N SER A 135 -3.34 32.11 -7.24
CA SER A 135 -2.85 31.20 -8.26
C SER A 135 -2.56 29.88 -7.57
N SER A 136 -3.62 29.07 -7.49
CA SER A 136 -3.54 27.62 -7.70
C SER A 136 -2.19 27.04 -7.22
N LEU A 137 -2.14 26.59 -5.96
CA LEU A 137 -1.24 25.51 -5.53
C LEU A 137 -1.62 24.22 -6.30
N ARG A 138 -1.59 24.27 -7.64
CA ARG A 138 -1.15 23.15 -8.43
C ARG A 138 0.28 23.01 -7.99
N GLU A 139 0.53 22.03 -7.13
CA GLU A 139 1.84 21.45 -7.05
C GLU A 139 2.30 21.27 -8.51
N THR A 140 3.19 22.12 -8.99
CA THR A 140 4.01 21.81 -10.16
C THR A 140 4.91 20.68 -9.71
N LYS A 141 4.33 19.49 -9.51
CA LYS A 141 5.05 18.24 -9.58
C LYS A 141 5.70 18.31 -10.95
N LYS A 142 6.99 18.63 -10.98
CA LYS A 142 7.86 18.14 -12.05
C LYS A 142 7.44 16.69 -12.19
N LYS A 143 6.75 16.35 -13.28
CA LYS A 143 6.43 14.96 -13.58
C LYS A 143 7.80 14.30 -13.61
N ALA A 144 8.19 13.65 -12.52
CA ALA A 144 9.29 12.71 -12.58
C ALA A 144 8.91 11.81 -13.75
N SER A 145 9.74 11.81 -14.78
CA SER A 145 9.47 11.10 -16.03
C SER A 145 9.20 9.66 -15.66
N HIS A 146 7.93 9.27 -15.58
CA HIS A 146 7.55 7.92 -15.22
C HIS A 146 8.05 7.03 -16.36
N VAL A 147 8.96 6.12 -16.03
CA VAL A 147 9.47 5.12 -16.95
C VAL A 147 8.50 3.93 -16.91
N PRO A 148 7.87 3.52 -18.02
CA PRO A 148 6.93 2.40 -18.02
C PRO A 148 7.56 1.12 -17.47
N LEU A 149 6.81 0.31 -16.70
CA LEU A 149 7.31 -0.90 -16.05
C LEU A 149 8.00 -1.86 -17.01
N MET A 150 7.46 -2.00 -18.22
CA MET A 150 7.99 -2.89 -19.26
C MET A 150 9.33 -2.45 -19.85
N SER A 151 9.73 -1.20 -19.61
CA SER A 151 11.02 -0.66 -20.05
C SER A 151 12.10 -0.67 -18.96
N ARG A 152 11.76 -1.13 -17.75
CA ARG A 152 12.68 -1.11 -16.61
C ARG A 152 13.52 -2.38 -16.55
N PRO A 153 14.74 -2.31 -15.98
CA PRO A 153 15.50 -3.52 -15.66
C PRO A 153 14.71 -4.40 -14.70
N THR A 154 14.90 -5.71 -14.83
CA THR A 154 14.30 -6.70 -13.92
C THR A 154 15.22 -7.01 -12.75
N GLU A 155 14.68 -7.58 -11.69
CA GLU A 155 15.48 -8.11 -10.59
C GLU A 155 16.44 -9.22 -11.06
N PRO A 156 17.62 -9.36 -10.42
CA PRO A 156 18.55 -10.42 -10.77
C PRO A 156 18.01 -11.79 -10.38
N SER A 157 18.38 -12.81 -11.14
CA SER A 157 18.00 -14.20 -10.87
C SER A 157 18.67 -14.73 -9.59
N TYR A 158 18.16 -15.86 -9.08
CA TYR A 158 18.78 -16.55 -7.96
C TYR A 158 20.24 -16.93 -8.28
N GLU A 159 20.49 -17.48 -9.48
CA GLU A 159 21.83 -17.89 -9.91
C GLU A 159 22.78 -16.68 -10.02
N GLU A 160 22.30 -15.54 -10.54
CA GLU A 160 23.07 -14.29 -10.59
C GLU A 160 23.42 -13.77 -9.19
N ARG A 161 22.48 -13.86 -8.23
CA ARG A 161 22.73 -13.49 -6.82
C ARG A 161 23.75 -14.43 -6.17
N ARG A 162 23.66 -15.73 -6.44
CA ARG A 162 24.57 -16.75 -5.90
C ARG A 162 25.99 -16.59 -6.47
N ALA A 163 26.12 -16.35 -7.77
CA ALA A 163 27.41 -16.11 -8.42
C ALA A 163 28.11 -14.87 -7.84
N LYS A 164 27.37 -13.78 -7.58
CA LYS A 164 27.91 -12.57 -6.92
C LYS A 164 28.39 -12.83 -5.49
N PHE A 165 27.72 -13.70 -4.74
CA PHE A 165 28.16 -14.07 -3.41
C PHE A 165 29.46 -14.88 -3.46
N ASN A 166 29.53 -15.86 -4.37
CA ASN A 166 30.69 -16.71 -4.56
C ASN A 166 31.91 -15.96 -5.12
N SER A 167 31.71 -14.89 -5.90
CA SER A 167 32.83 -14.05 -6.40
C SER A 167 33.42 -13.11 -5.35
N ASN A 168 32.70 -12.89 -4.24
CA ASN A 168 33.12 -12.01 -3.15
C ASN A 168 33.72 -12.77 -1.95
N THR A 169 33.91 -14.09 -2.08
CA THR A 169 34.54 -14.98 -1.10
C THR A 169 35.86 -15.48 -1.66
#